data_AF-A0A8T1U2V6-F1
#
_entry.id   AF-A0A8T1U2V6-F1
#
_cell.length_a   1.000
_cell.length_b   1.000
_cell.length_c   1.000
_cell.angle_alpha   90.00
_cell.angle_beta   90.00
_cell.angle_gamma   90.00
#
_symmetry.space_group_name_H-M   'P 1'
#
loop_
_entity.id
_entity.type
_entity.pdbx_description
1 polymer ?
#
loop_
_entity_poly.entity_id
_entity_poly.type
_entity_poly.pdbx_seq_one_letter_code
_entity_poly.pdbx_strand_id
1 'polypeptide(L)'
;MLSTSRYTVITSKHRAQLIKQASLRPGLDPTRYSTHSVRIGGVTKILNAGTDRLVIKVLGRWLLNAFEEYPVLSADGARGISSLMC
;
A
#
# COMPACT_ATOMS: atom_id res chain seq x y z
N MET A 1 -10.44 -30.41 15.66
CA MET A 1 -11.59 -29.98 14.84
C MET A 1 -12.23 -28.78 15.53
N LEU A 2 -12.05 -27.56 15.02
CA LEU A 2 -12.72 -26.37 15.53
C LEU A 2 -13.92 -26.06 14.62
N SER A 3 -15.10 -26.38 15.13
CA SER A 3 -16.37 -25.94 14.56
C SER A 3 -16.50 -24.44 14.80
N THR A 4 -16.46 -23.63 13.72
CA THR A 4 -16.86 -22.23 13.77
C THR A 4 -17.96 -22.00 12.75
N SER A 5 -19.17 -21.91 13.28
CA SER A 5 -20.40 -21.58 12.57
C SER A 5 -20.32 -20.15 11.99
N ARG A 6 -20.65 -20.01 10.71
CA ARG A 6 -20.95 -18.76 9.95
C ARG A 6 -19.85 -17.70 9.76
N TYR A 7 -18.57 -18.02 9.91
CA TYR A 7 -17.50 -17.17 9.37
C TYR A 7 -16.70 -17.94 8.33
N THR A 8 -16.94 -17.67 7.05
CA THR A 8 -16.07 -18.16 5.98
C THR A 8 -14.74 -17.45 6.13
N VAL A 9 -13.67 -18.19 6.47
CA VAL A 9 -12.32 -17.63 6.54
C VAL A 9 -11.96 -17.04 5.19
N ILE A 10 -11.69 -15.74 5.15
CA ILE A 10 -11.28 -15.06 3.92
C ILE A 10 -9.88 -15.54 3.54
N THR A 11 -9.81 -16.34 2.47
CA THR A 11 -8.53 -16.85 1.96
C THR A 11 -7.73 -15.75 1.28
N SER A 12 -6.40 -15.91 1.24
CA SER A 12 -5.52 -15.00 0.49
C SER A 12 -5.88 -14.94 -1.00
N LYS A 13 -6.32 -16.06 -1.59
CA LYS A 13 -6.77 -16.13 -2.98
C LYS A 13 -8.02 -15.28 -3.21
N HIS A 14 -9.00 -15.35 -2.30
CA HIS A 14 -10.21 -14.56 -2.38
C HIS A 14 -9.90 -13.05 -2.31
N ARG A 15 -9.03 -12.61 -1.39
CA ARG A 15 -8.60 -11.20 -1.33
C ARG A 15 -7.89 -10.75 -2.60
N ALA A 16 -6.97 -11.55 -3.11
CA ALA A 16 -6.23 -11.22 -4.33
C ALA A 16 -7.19 -11.05 -5.53
N GLN A 17 -8.20 -11.91 -5.64
CA GLN A 17 -9.23 -11.79 -6.68
C GLN A 17 -10.04 -10.49 -6.52
N LEU A 18 -10.47 -10.16 -5.30
CA LEU A 18 -11.23 -8.92 -5.05
C LEU A 18 -10.43 -7.66 -5.42
N ILE A 19 -9.13 -7.62 -5.09
CA ILE A 19 -8.26 -6.48 -5.45
C ILE A 19 -8.16 -6.34 -6.96
N LYS A 20 -7.95 -7.44 -7.68
CA LYS A 20 -7.91 -7.44 -9.15
C LYS A 20 -9.23 -6.99 -9.76
N GLN A 21 -10.36 -7.50 -9.26
CA GLN A 21 -11.68 -7.09 -9.72
C GLN A 21 -11.94 -5.60 -9.46
N ALA A 22 -11.50 -5.07 -8.33
CA ALA A 22 -11.63 -3.64 -8.02
C ALA A 22 -10.85 -2.75 -9.00
N SER A 23 -9.68 -3.20 -9.48
CA SER A 23 -8.86 -2.44 -10.44
C SER A 23 -9.46 -2.33 -11.85
N LEU A 24 -10.37 -3.24 -12.23
CA LEU A 24 -11.04 -3.20 -13.53
C LEU A 24 -12.00 -2.01 -13.66
N ARG A 25 -12.62 -1.58 -12.54
CA ARG A 25 -13.58 -0.46 -12.54
C ARG A 25 -12.99 0.86 -13.09
N PRO A 26 -11.80 1.29 -12.65
CA PRO A 26 -11.11 2.44 -13.24
C PRO A 26 -10.35 2.12 -14.54
N GLY A 27 -10.48 0.93 -15.13
CA GLY A 27 -9.76 0.55 -16.36
C GLY A 27 -8.26 0.28 -16.18
N LEU A 28 -7.84 -0.09 -14.97
CA LEU A 28 -6.43 -0.37 -14.67
C LEU A 28 -6.10 -1.85 -14.94
N ASP A 29 -4.84 -2.13 -15.25
CA ASP A 29 -4.35 -3.51 -15.47
C ASP A 29 -4.32 -4.31 -14.15
N PRO A 30 -5.17 -5.34 -13.97
CA PRO A 30 -5.25 -6.10 -12.73
C PRO A 30 -3.98 -6.89 -12.38
N THR A 31 -3.12 -7.16 -13.36
CA THR A 31 -1.86 -7.88 -13.10
C THR A 31 -0.89 -7.05 -12.24
N ARG A 32 -1.08 -5.73 -12.22
CA ARG A 32 -0.28 -4.77 -11.44
C ARG A 32 -0.80 -4.57 -10.01
N TYR A 33 -1.97 -5.10 -9.66
CA TYR A 33 -2.61 -4.90 -8.35
C TYR A 33 -2.57 -6.18 -7.50
N SER A 34 -2.04 -6.03 -6.30
CA SER A 34 -1.98 -7.06 -5.27
C SER A 34 -2.12 -6.42 -3.89
N THR A 35 -2.26 -7.23 -2.85
CA THR A 35 -2.25 -6.74 -1.46
C THR A 35 -0.98 -5.92 -1.16
N HIS A 36 0.15 -6.31 -1.73
CA HIS A 36 1.41 -5.60 -1.52
C HIS A 36 1.42 -4.24 -2.20
N SER A 37 0.95 -4.13 -3.46
CA SER A 37 0.91 -2.85 -4.16
C SER A 37 -0.07 -1.87 -3.52
N VAL A 38 -1.21 -2.35 -3.02
CA VAL A 38 -2.16 -1.54 -2.24
C VAL A 38 -1.50 -0.99 -0.97
N ARG A 39 -0.72 -1.82 -0.25
CA ARG A 39 0.01 -1.37 0.95
C ARG A 39 1.06 -0.32 0.62
N ILE A 40 1.86 -0.53 -0.44
CA ILE A 40 2.86 0.44 -0.91
C ILE A 40 2.19 1.76 -1.28
N GLY A 41 1.12 1.72 -2.07
CA GLY A 41 0.40 2.92 -2.50
C GLY A 41 -0.20 3.69 -1.33
N GLY A 42 -0.81 2.99 -0.37
CA GLY A 42 -1.36 3.60 0.84
C GLY A 42 -0.28 4.32 1.67
N VAL A 43 0.84 3.64 1.92
CA VAL A 43 1.99 4.20 2.64
C VAL A 43 2.59 5.40 1.90
N THR A 44 2.75 5.30 0.58
CA THR A 44 3.24 6.41 -0.25
C THR A 44 2.35 7.64 -0.10
N LYS A 45 1.02 7.44 -0.11
CA LYS A 45 0.07 8.54 -0.01
C LYS A 45 0.13 9.25 1.34
N ILE A 46 0.18 8.50 2.44
CA ILE A 46 0.25 9.09 3.79
C ILE A 46 1.62 9.72 4.07
N LEU A 47 2.69 9.15 3.53
CA LEU A 47 4.05 9.70 3.67
C LEU A 47 4.18 11.02 2.89
N ASN A 48 3.65 11.09 1.67
CA ASN A 48 3.58 12.34 0.90
C ASN A 48 2.64 13.40 1.52
N ALA A 49 1.71 13.00 2.38
CA ALA A 49 0.88 13.92 3.17
C ALA A 49 1.62 14.49 4.40
N GLY A 50 2.90 14.15 4.59
CA GLY A 50 3.70 14.61 5.73
C GLY A 50 3.37 13.87 7.04
N THR A 51 2.73 12.70 6.98
CA THR A 51 2.47 11.90 8.18
C THR A 51 3.79 11.49 8.82
N ASP A 52 3.84 11.61 10.15
CA ASP A 52 5.01 11.22 10.93
C ASP A 52 5.45 9.77 10.67
N ARG A 53 6.77 9.55 10.56
CA ARG A 53 7.35 8.26 10.21
C ARG A 53 7.10 7.19 11.27
N LEU A 54 7.07 7.56 12.56
CA LEU A 54 6.77 6.63 13.64
C LEU A 54 5.31 6.20 13.59
N VAL A 55 4.39 7.12 13.28
CA VAL A 55 2.97 6.79 13.04
C VAL A 55 2.84 5.79 11.88
N ILE A 56 3.50 6.03 10.75
CA ILE A 56 3.49 5.10 9.61
C ILE A 56 4.06 3.73 9.99
N LYS A 57 5.17 3.71 10.75
CA LYS A 57 5.82 2.47 11.21
C LYS A 57 4.90 1.62 12.08
N VAL A 58 4.24 2.24 13.04
CA VAL A 58 3.28 1.59 13.95
C VAL A 58 2.05 1.10 13.18
N LEU A 59 1.40 1.96 12.39
CA LEU A 59 0.20 1.60 11.63
C LEU A 59 0.47 0.49 10.62
N GLY A 60 1.61 0.57 9.94
CA GLY A 60 2.00 -0.41 8.94
C GLY A 60 2.65 -1.67 9.51
N ARG A 61 2.88 -1.77 10.82
CA ARG A 61 3.61 -2.88 11.46
C ARG A 61 4.96 -3.17 10.78
N TRP A 62 5.70 -2.09 10.48
CA TRP A 62 6.99 -2.17 9.83
C TRP A 62 8.10 -2.42 10.86
N LEU A 63 8.88 -3.48 10.65
CA LEU A 63 10.06 -3.74 11.48
C LEU A 63 11.19 -2.75 11.17
N LEU A 64 11.44 -2.55 9.87
CA LEU A 64 12.43 -1.64 9.31
C LEU A 64 11.75 -0.46 8.60
N ASN A 65 12.49 0.61 8.35
CA ASN A 65 11.99 1.80 7.67
C ASN A 65 11.97 1.65 6.13
N ALA A 66 11.83 0.43 5.60
CA ALA A 66 11.78 0.17 4.16
C ALA A 66 10.65 0.93 3.44
N PHE A 67 9.66 1.43 4.18
CA PHE A 67 8.60 2.25 3.65
C PHE A 67 9.04 3.65 3.16
N GLU A 68 10.19 4.15 3.62
CA GLU A 68 10.70 5.47 3.25
C GLU A 68 11.16 5.54 1.78
N GLU A 69 11.50 4.39 1.18
CA GLU A 69 11.96 4.32 -0.22
C GLU A 69 10.82 4.45 -1.24
N TYR A 70 9.58 4.17 -0.86
CA TYR A 70 8.45 4.14 -1.80
C TYR A 70 8.10 5.50 -2.43
N PRO A 71 8.02 6.63 -1.69
CA PRO A 71 7.68 7.92 -2.30
C PRO A 71 8.78 8.51 -3.18
N VAL A 72 10.04 8.07 -3.06
CA VAL A 72 11.14 8.49 -3.96
C VAL A 72 10.82 8.18 -5.42
N LEU A 73 10.00 7.15 -5.66
CA LEU A 73 9.55 6.75 -7.00
C LEU A 73 8.25 7.43 -7.44
N SER A 74 7.70 8.35 -6.64
CA SER A 74 6.42 9.02 -6.92
C SER A 74 6.62 10.47 -7.33
N ALA A 75 5.83 10.93 -8.32
CA ALA A 75 5.88 12.33 -8.78
C ALA A 75 5.64 13.33 -7.66
N ASP A 76 4.78 12.99 -6.69
CA ASP A 76 4.50 13.81 -5.51
C ASP A 76 5.68 13.87 -4.54
N GLY A 77 6.36 12.74 -4.31
CA GLY A 77 7.54 12.69 -3.44
C GLY A 77 8.78 13.37 -4.03
N ALA A 78 8.84 13.48 -5.36
CA ALA A 78 9.93 14.18 -6.06
C ALA A 78 9.74 15.70 -6.19
N ARG A 79 8.58 16.25 -5.78
CA ARG A 79 8.31 17.69 -5.90
C ARG A 79 9.28 18.49 -5.04
N GLY A 80 9.96 19.48 -5.64
CA GLY A 80 10.87 20.37 -4.93
C GLY A 80 12.25 19.78 -4.60
N ILE A 81 12.56 18.54 -5.03
CA ILE A 81 13.92 17.99 -4.87
C ILE A 81 14.93 18.81 -5.68
N SER A 82 14.56 19.31 -6.87
CA SER A 82 15.45 20.16 -7.68
C SER A 82 15.90 21.43 -6.96
N SER A 83 15.03 22.04 -6.14
CA SER A 83 15.39 23.23 -5.35
C SER A 83 16.30 22.95 -4.15
N LEU A 84 16.45 21.68 -3.75
CA LEU A 84 17.33 21.27 -2.65
C LEU A 84 18.74 20.85 -3.13
N MET A 85 18.95 20.80 -4.45
CA MET A 85 20.23 20.41 -5.08
C MET A 85 21.07 21.60 -5.57
N CYS A 86 20.59 22.83 -5.38
CA CYS A 86 21.33 24.08 -5.61
C CYS A 86 21.87 24.63 -4.30
#